data_AF-A0A925T646-F1
#
_entry.id   AF-A0A925T646-F1
#
_cell.length_a   1.000
_cell.length_b   1.000
_cell.length_c   1.000
_cell.angle_alpha   90.00
_cell.angle_beta   90.00
_cell.angle_gamma   90.00
#
_symmetry.space_group_name_H-M   'P 1'
#
loop_
_entity.id
_entity.type
_entity.pdbx_description
1 polymer ?
#
loop_
_entity_poly.entity_id
_entity_poly.type
_entity_poly.pdbx_seq_one_letter_code
_entity_poly.pdbx_strand_id
1 'polypeptide(L)'
;MEQHPTHTHTEHQDTGTKEIWRTFWILLGLTIVELAIGFYMYKAGLQPGFFKNFLKGLIVVLMLMKAFYIVAYFMHLKAEINNLIMTIVVPLLLFVWFIIAFLMEGSSYNSLRNSLDRNHNEKSTAPVSPEMKGSKETPSKVTNEKPAHTE
;
A
#
# COMPACT_ATOMS: atom_id res chain seq x y z
N MET A 1 40.14 -0.30 -62.56
CA MET A 1 38.71 -0.61 -62.37
C MET A 1 38.43 -0.39 -60.90
N GLU A 2 37.84 0.75 -60.57
CA GLU A 2 37.45 1.12 -59.21
C GLU A 2 36.34 0.17 -58.74
N GLN A 3 36.57 -0.52 -57.63
CA GLN A 3 35.55 -1.31 -56.97
C GLN A 3 34.72 -0.37 -56.10
N HIS A 4 33.51 -0.03 -56.56
CA HIS A 4 32.50 0.61 -55.74
C HIS A 4 32.09 -0.31 -54.59
N PRO A 5 32.20 0.09 -53.31
CA PRO A 5 31.55 -0.63 -52.23
C PRO A 5 30.03 -0.44 -52.38
N THR A 6 29.34 -1.52 -52.71
CA THR A 6 27.88 -1.57 -52.65
C THR A 6 27.49 -1.44 -51.18
N HIS A 7 26.97 -0.27 -50.79
CA HIS A 7 26.40 -0.07 -49.47
C HIS A 7 25.13 -0.91 -49.37
N THR A 8 25.25 -2.13 -48.84
CA THR A 8 24.12 -2.94 -48.35
C THR A 8 23.42 -2.14 -47.26
N HIS A 9 22.28 -1.55 -47.62
CA HIS A 9 21.34 -0.98 -46.66
C HIS A 9 20.73 -2.15 -45.89
N THR A 10 21.32 -2.50 -44.75
CA THR A 10 20.72 -3.42 -43.79
C THR A 10 19.43 -2.77 -43.28
N GLU A 11 18.31 -3.16 -43.87
CA GLU A 11 16.97 -2.85 -43.40
C GLU A 11 16.79 -3.50 -42.03
N HIS A 12 17.16 -2.80 -40.97
CA HIS A 12 16.85 -3.18 -39.60
C HIS A 12 15.33 -3.07 -39.43
N GLN A 13 14.65 -4.20 -39.62
CA GLN A 13 13.21 -4.29 -39.46
C GLN A 13 12.82 -4.01 -38.01
N ASP A 14 12.06 -2.94 -37.85
CA ASP A 14 11.50 -2.33 -36.63
C ASP A 14 10.41 -3.23 -35.98
N THR A 15 10.71 -4.52 -35.83
CA THR A 15 9.77 -5.57 -35.42
C THR A 15 9.30 -5.41 -33.98
N GLY A 16 10.16 -4.91 -33.09
CA GLY A 16 9.84 -4.71 -31.67
C GLY A 16 8.79 -3.63 -31.41
N THR A 17 8.80 -2.53 -32.18
CA THR A 17 7.91 -1.37 -31.94
C THR A 17 6.44 -1.73 -32.16
N LYS A 18 6.16 -2.58 -33.16
CA LYS A 18 4.79 -3.02 -33.50
C LYS A 18 4.17 -3.88 -32.40
N GLU A 19 4.96 -4.76 -31.78
CA GLU A 19 4.49 -5.62 -30.70
C GLU A 19 4.20 -4.84 -29.42
N ILE A 20 5.02 -3.84 -29.10
CA ILE A 20 4.80 -2.95 -27.96
C ILE A 20 3.49 -2.18 -28.14
N TRP A 21 3.27 -1.62 -29.33
CA TRP A 21 2.03 -0.90 -29.66
C TRP A 21 0.79 -1.78 -29.54
N ARG A 22 0.86 -3.04 -30.00
CA ARG A 22 -0.26 -3.99 -29.85
C ARG A 22 -0.61 -4.21 -28.37
N THR A 23 0.39 -4.47 -27.54
CA THR A 23 0.18 -4.70 -26.10
C THR A 23 -0.30 -3.45 -25.38
N PHE A 24 0.24 -2.29 -25.73
CA PHE A 24 -0.22 -1.02 -25.20
C PHE A 24 -1.72 -0.82 -25.46
N TRP A 25 -2.20 -1.05 -26.69
CA TRP A 25 -3.61 -0.90 -27.01
C TRP A 25 -4.52 -1.90 -26.29
N ILE A 26 -4.09 -3.16 -26.17
CA ILE A 26 -4.83 -4.19 -25.41
C ILE A 26 -4.98 -3.77 -23.95
N LEU A 27 -3.87 -3.35 -23.32
CA LEU A 27 -3.83 -2.94 -21.93
C LEU A 27 -4.58 -1.63 -21.68
N LEU A 28 -4.50 -0.69 -22.62
CA LEU A 28 -5.25 0.57 -22.58
C LEU A 28 -6.75 0.30 -22.63
N GLY A 29 -7.20 -0.53 -23.58
CA GLY A 29 -8.59 -0.95 -23.67
C GLY A 29 -9.07 -1.63 -22.39
N LEU A 30 -8.29 -2.58 -21.86
CA LEU A 30 -8.58 -3.26 -20.60
C LEU A 30 -8.71 -2.25 -19.43
N THR A 31 -7.84 -1.25 -19.37
CA THR A 31 -7.84 -0.22 -18.31
C THR A 31 -9.03 0.73 -18.43
N ILE A 32 -9.41 1.12 -19.66
CA ILE A 32 -10.61 1.94 -19.88
C ILE A 32 -11.87 1.18 -19.48
N VAL A 33 -11.99 -0.09 -19.86
CA VAL A 33 -13.14 -0.94 -19.48
C VAL A 33 -13.22 -1.07 -17.95
N GLU A 34 -12.10 -1.37 -17.31
CA GLU A 34 -12.00 -1.48 -15.86
C GLU A 34 -12.44 -0.19 -15.14
N LEU A 35 -11.93 0.97 -15.60
CA LEU A 35 -12.28 2.28 -15.06
C LEU A 35 -13.74 2.63 -15.32
N ALA A 36 -14.28 2.31 -16.50
CA ALA A 36 -15.68 2.54 -16.84
C ALA A 36 -16.62 1.75 -15.92
N ILE A 37 -16.29 0.48 -15.63
CA ILE A 37 -17.04 -0.35 -14.68
C ILE A 37 -16.95 0.26 -13.27
N GLY A 38 -15.76 0.66 -12.83
CA GLY A 38 -15.57 1.31 -11.53
C GLY A 38 -16.33 2.63 -11.40
N PHE A 39 -16.31 3.46 -12.43
CA PHE A 39 -17.02 4.74 -12.50
C PHE A 39 -18.54 4.54 -12.54
N TYR A 40 -19.03 3.59 -13.33
CA TYR A 40 -20.44 3.24 -13.36
C TYR A 40 -20.91 2.74 -11.99
N MET A 41 -20.13 1.90 -11.32
CA MET A 41 -20.43 1.44 -9.95
C MET A 41 -20.50 2.61 -8.94
N TYR A 42 -19.62 3.61 -9.07
CA TYR A 42 -19.65 4.81 -8.23
C TYR A 42 -20.91 5.66 -8.48
N LYS A 43 -21.24 5.91 -9.75
CA LYS A 43 -22.40 6.75 -10.13
C LYS A 43 -23.75 6.07 -9.90
N ALA A 44 -23.84 4.75 -10.11
CA ALA A 44 -25.10 4.00 -10.02
C ALA A 44 -25.56 3.77 -8.58
N GLY A 45 -24.76 4.11 -7.56
CA GLY A 45 -25.18 3.99 -6.16
C GLY A 45 -25.64 2.58 -5.77
N LEU A 46 -25.03 1.54 -6.35
CA LEU A 46 -25.44 0.15 -6.16
C LEU A 46 -25.55 -0.18 -4.66
N GLN A 47 -26.71 -0.72 -4.27
CA GLN A 47 -26.95 -1.14 -2.90
C GLN A 47 -25.88 -2.14 -2.42
N PRO A 48 -25.52 -2.10 -1.13
CA PRO A 48 -24.59 -3.07 -0.56
C PRO A 48 -25.18 -4.48 -0.69
N GLY A 49 -24.53 -5.30 -1.51
CA GLY A 49 -24.97 -6.67 -1.80
C GLY A 49 -23.88 -7.48 -2.48
N PHE A 50 -24.12 -8.78 -2.64
CA PHE A 50 -23.16 -9.72 -3.25
C PHE A 50 -22.63 -9.23 -4.60
N PHE A 51 -23.51 -8.69 -5.45
CA PHE A 51 -23.15 -8.18 -6.78
C PHE A 51 -22.10 -7.04 -6.73
N LYS A 52 -22.21 -6.13 -5.76
CA LYS A 52 -21.25 -5.03 -5.58
C LYS A 52 -19.88 -5.54 -5.14
N ASN A 53 -19.85 -6.51 -4.22
CA ASN A 53 -18.61 -7.11 -3.74
C ASN A 53 -17.94 -7.95 -4.83
N PHE A 54 -18.72 -8.68 -5.62
CA PHE A 54 -18.23 -9.39 -6.80
C PHE A 54 -17.59 -8.44 -7.81
N LEU A 55 -18.27 -7.33 -8.14
CA LEU A 55 -17.76 -6.36 -9.12
C LEU A 55 -16.46 -5.68 -8.64
N LYS A 56 -16.37 -5.35 -7.34
CA LYS A 56 -15.12 -4.89 -6.71
C LYS A 56 -14.00 -5.92 -6.85
N GLY A 57 -14.30 -7.20 -6.57
CA GLY A 57 -13.34 -8.29 -6.74
C GLY A 57 -12.89 -8.43 -8.19
N LEU A 58 -13.82 -8.33 -9.14
CA LEU A 58 -13.51 -8.39 -10.57
C LEU A 58 -12.57 -7.27 -11.00
N ILE A 59 -12.80 -6.03 -10.55
CA ILE A 59 -11.91 -4.89 -10.83
C ILE A 59 -10.50 -5.17 -10.29
N VAL A 60 -10.38 -5.68 -9.06
CA VAL A 60 -9.08 -6.04 -8.47
C VAL A 60 -8.39 -7.16 -9.26
N VAL A 61 -9.13 -8.18 -9.69
CA VAL A 61 -8.57 -9.27 -10.51
C VAL A 61 -8.11 -8.76 -11.88
N LEU A 62 -8.86 -7.86 -12.52
CA LEU A 62 -8.48 -7.22 -13.78
C LEU A 62 -7.20 -6.36 -13.62
N MET A 63 -7.08 -5.64 -12.50
CA MET A 63 -5.85 -4.91 -12.14
C MET A 63 -4.64 -5.83 -12.01
N LEU A 64 -4.79 -6.97 -11.34
CA LEU A 64 -3.71 -7.96 -11.21
C LEU A 64 -3.39 -8.56 -12.58
N MET A 65 -4.40 -9.00 -13.32
CA MET A 65 -4.23 -9.61 -14.64
C MET A 65 -3.46 -8.69 -15.60
N LYS A 66 -3.79 -7.40 -15.65
CA LYS A 66 -3.07 -6.47 -16.54
C LYS A 66 -1.63 -6.26 -16.10
N ALA A 67 -1.36 -6.21 -14.79
CA ALA A 67 -0.01 -6.09 -14.26
C ALA A 67 0.84 -7.32 -14.63
N PHE A 68 0.29 -8.53 -14.47
CA PHE A 68 0.94 -9.76 -14.92
C PHE A 68 1.13 -9.79 -16.45
N TYR A 69 0.15 -9.33 -17.23
CA TYR A 69 0.24 -9.28 -18.69
C TYR A 69 1.37 -8.35 -19.16
N ILE A 70 1.52 -7.17 -18.53
CA ILE A 70 2.64 -6.25 -18.77
C ILE A 70 3.96 -6.99 -18.52
N VAL A 71 4.14 -7.56 -17.32
CA VAL A 71 5.40 -8.21 -16.94
C VAL A 71 5.72 -9.39 -17.87
N ALA A 72 4.75 -10.27 -18.11
CA ALA A 72 4.93 -11.45 -18.95
C ALA A 72 5.22 -11.07 -20.41
N TYR A 73 4.50 -10.11 -20.99
CA TYR A 73 4.72 -9.69 -22.38
C TYR A 73 6.08 -9.00 -22.55
N PHE A 74 6.43 -8.08 -21.64
CA PHE A 74 7.73 -7.40 -21.72
C PHE A 74 8.92 -8.28 -21.30
N MET A 75 8.70 -9.38 -20.59
CA MET A 75 9.75 -10.38 -20.31
C MET A 75 9.90 -11.42 -21.41
N HIS A 76 8.80 -11.93 -21.97
CA HIS A 76 8.84 -13.09 -22.85
C HIS A 76 9.17 -12.76 -24.31
N LEU A 77 8.68 -11.63 -24.84
CA LEU A 77 9.00 -11.20 -26.22
C LEU A 77 10.39 -10.57 -26.34
N LYS A 78 11.18 -10.66 -25.28
CA LYS A 78 12.43 -9.96 -25.12
C LYS A 78 13.57 -10.90 -24.74
N ALA A 79 13.55 -12.10 -25.30
CA ALA A 79 14.65 -13.06 -25.19
C ALA A 79 15.98 -12.49 -25.73
N GLU A 80 15.94 -11.49 -26.61
CA GLU A 80 17.13 -10.86 -27.19
C GLU A 80 17.79 -9.80 -26.27
N ILE A 81 17.11 -9.35 -25.20
CA ILE A 81 17.51 -8.15 -24.43
C ILE A 81 17.47 -8.41 -22.91
N ASN A 82 18.10 -9.50 -22.46
CA ASN A 82 18.22 -9.88 -21.04
C ASN A 82 18.71 -8.74 -20.13
N ASN A 83 19.54 -7.83 -20.66
CA ASN A 83 20.02 -6.66 -19.91
C ASN A 83 18.89 -5.69 -19.52
N LEU A 84 17.84 -5.56 -20.33
CA LEU A 84 16.69 -4.71 -20.01
C LEU A 84 15.59 -5.43 -19.20
N ILE A 85 15.73 -6.75 -18.95
CA ILE A 85 14.94 -7.39 -17.89
C ILE A 85 15.47 -6.93 -16.53
N MET A 86 16.79 -6.88 -16.35
CA MET A 86 17.39 -6.46 -15.09
C MET A 86 17.00 -5.03 -14.71
N THR A 87 16.88 -4.11 -15.68
CA THR A 87 16.45 -2.73 -15.43
C THR A 87 14.97 -2.58 -15.07
N ILE A 88 14.11 -3.56 -15.35
CA ILE A 88 12.70 -3.55 -14.93
C ILE A 88 12.51 -4.31 -13.62
N VAL A 89 13.19 -5.45 -13.47
CA VAL A 89 13.09 -6.30 -12.27
C VAL A 89 13.68 -5.60 -11.05
N VAL A 90 14.86 -4.99 -11.17
CA VAL A 90 15.52 -4.31 -10.04
C VAL A 90 14.62 -3.23 -9.41
N PRO A 91 14.05 -2.27 -10.16
CA PRO A 91 13.16 -1.28 -9.56
C PRO A 91 11.85 -1.88 -9.04
N LEU A 92 11.29 -2.92 -9.66
CA LEU A 92 10.09 -3.61 -9.13
C LEU A 92 10.38 -4.30 -7.80
N LEU A 93 11.53 -4.96 -7.68
CA LEU A 93 11.93 -5.69 -6.48
C LEU A 93 12.26 -4.72 -5.34
N LEU A 94 12.93 -3.61 -5.65
CA LEU A 94 13.13 -2.50 -4.72
C LEU A 94 11.80 -1.90 -4.25
N PHE A 95 10.82 -1.72 -5.14
CA PHE A 95 9.51 -1.19 -4.77
C PHE A 95 8.77 -2.09 -3.78
N VAL A 96 8.71 -3.40 -4.03
CA VAL A 96 8.07 -4.35 -3.10
C VAL A 96 8.79 -4.40 -1.75
N TRP A 97 10.13 -4.45 -1.77
CA TRP A 97 10.93 -4.41 -0.55
C TRP A 97 10.70 -3.12 0.26
N PHE A 98 10.60 -1.98 -0.43
CA PHE A 98 10.36 -0.69 0.19
C PHE A 98 8.97 -0.58 0.84
N ILE A 99 7.93 -1.14 0.21
CA ILE A 99 6.59 -1.23 0.81
C ILE A 99 6.66 -2.02 2.12
N ILE A 100 7.35 -3.17 2.14
CA ILE A 100 7.50 -3.98 3.35
C ILE A 100 8.25 -3.22 4.44
N ALA A 101 9.39 -2.59 4.10
CA ALA A 101 10.18 -1.80 5.04
C ALA A 101 9.35 -0.65 5.65
N PHE A 102 8.58 0.06 4.82
CA PHE A 102 7.69 1.12 5.30
C PHE A 102 6.51 0.62 6.11
N LEU A 103 5.95 -0.55 5.82
CA LEU A 103 4.89 -1.13 6.65
C LEU A 103 5.43 -1.49 8.04
N MET A 104 6.63 -2.06 8.11
CA MET A 104 7.30 -2.33 9.38
C MET A 104 7.59 -1.05 10.15
N GLU A 105 8.21 -0.06 9.52
CA GLU A 105 8.51 1.23 10.16
C GLU A 105 7.25 1.99 10.56
N GLY A 106 6.23 2.00 9.70
CA GLY A 106 4.93 2.60 9.96
C GLY A 106 4.18 1.92 11.11
N SER A 107 4.30 0.59 11.25
CA SER A 107 3.71 -0.14 12.38
C SER A 107 4.36 0.24 13.72
N SER A 108 5.69 0.40 13.73
CA SER A 108 6.45 0.89 14.88
C SER A 108 6.06 2.33 15.23
N TYR A 109 5.96 3.19 14.22
CA TYR A 109 5.56 4.58 14.36
C TYR A 109 4.16 4.76 14.96
N ASN A 110 3.20 3.94 14.51
CA ASN A 110 1.84 3.95 15.06
C ASN A 110 1.81 3.52 16.54
N SER A 111 2.61 2.50 16.89
CA SER A 111 2.74 2.01 18.27
C SER A 111 3.27 3.08 19.22
N LEU A 112 4.30 3.82 18.79
CA LEU A 112 4.88 4.93 19.56
C LEU A 112 3.93 6.12 19.72
N ARG A 113 3.16 6.45 18.68
CA ARG A 113 2.16 7.53 18.78
C ARG A 113 1.02 7.18 19.71
N ASN A 114 0.54 5.94 19.65
CA ASN A 114 -0.53 5.46 20.53
C ASN A 114 -0.13 5.55 22.03
N SER A 115 1.13 5.29 22.37
CA SER A 115 1.61 5.43 23.76
C SER A 115 1.78 6.89 24.20
N LEU A 116 2.16 7.80 23.29
CA LEU A 116 2.27 9.24 23.57
C LEU A 116 0.90 9.92 23.70
N ASP A 117 -0.06 9.60 22.83
CA ASP A 117 -1.43 10.13 22.95
C ASP A 117 -2.13 9.61 24.21
N ARG A 118 -1.93 8.33 24.57
CA ARG A 118 -2.49 7.76 25.79
C ARG A 118 -2.04 8.50 27.07
N ASN A 119 -0.79 8.95 27.13
CA ASN A 119 -0.26 9.75 28.24
C ASN A 119 -0.85 11.17 28.30
N HIS A 120 -1.20 11.78 27.17
CA HIS A 120 -1.89 13.08 27.13
C HIS A 120 -3.36 12.96 27.57
N ASN A 121 -4.02 11.85 27.27
CA ASN A 121 -5.40 11.58 27.70
C ASN A 121 -5.53 11.33 29.22
N GLU A 122 -4.54 10.71 29.87
CA GLU A 122 -4.52 10.53 31.33
C GLU A 122 -4.35 11.85 32.09
N LYS A 123 -3.57 12.81 31.55
CA LYS A 123 -3.41 14.13 32.18
C LYS A 123 -4.66 15.02 32.11
N SER A 124 -5.55 14.80 31.13
CA SER A 124 -6.85 15.49 31.04
C SER A 124 -7.98 14.81 31.82
N THR A 125 -7.77 13.59 32.33
CA THR A 125 -8.75 12.83 33.13
C THR A 125 -8.37 12.70 34.62
N ALA A 126 -7.30 13.37 35.07
CA ALA A 126 -7.13 13.66 36.49
C ALA A 126 -8.35 14.48 36.96
N PRO A 127 -9.07 14.06 38.02
CA PRO A 127 -10.40 14.56 38.31
C PRO A 127 -10.34 16.04 38.68
N VAL A 128 -11.03 16.87 37.89
CA VAL A 128 -11.47 18.20 38.35
C VAL A 128 -12.45 17.96 39.49
N SER A 129 -11.98 18.17 40.72
CA SER A 129 -12.77 18.12 41.95
C SER A 129 -13.89 19.16 41.94
N PRO A 130 -15.14 18.77 42.28
CA PRO A 130 -16.07 19.69 42.86
C PRO A 130 -16.76 19.05 44.07
N GLU A 131 -16.31 19.32 45.30
CA GLU A 131 -17.29 19.50 46.38
C GLU A 131 -16.72 20.25 47.58
N MET A 132 -17.41 21.34 47.94
CA MET A 132 -17.27 22.12 49.16
C MET A 132 -18.42 21.70 50.10
N LYS A 133 -18.15 20.98 51.19
CA LYS A 133 -18.97 21.03 52.42
C LYS A 133 -18.30 20.32 53.59
N GLY A 134 -18.32 20.96 54.77
CA GLY A 134 -18.13 20.28 56.05
C GLY A 134 -16.78 20.47 56.70
N SER A 135 -16.56 21.67 57.25
CA SER A 135 -15.68 21.82 58.41
C SER A 135 -16.17 20.88 59.52
N LYS A 136 -15.33 19.93 59.94
CA LYS A 136 -15.04 19.63 61.35
C LYS A 136 -13.99 18.53 61.49
N GLU A 137 -12.95 18.91 62.23
CA GLU A 137 -12.17 18.09 63.17
C GLU A 137 -11.00 17.24 62.63
N THR A 138 -9.82 17.86 62.74
CA THR A 138 -8.50 17.24 62.96
C THR A 138 -8.55 16.29 64.18
N PRO A 139 -7.73 15.23 64.24
CA PRO A 139 -6.35 15.46 64.70
C PRO A 139 -5.27 14.63 63.98
N SER A 140 -4.14 15.29 63.70
CA SER A 140 -2.84 14.65 63.56
C SER A 140 -2.49 13.86 64.83
N LYS A 141 -1.82 12.70 64.70
CA LYS A 141 -0.42 12.48 65.16
C LYS A 141 -0.04 10.98 65.24
N VAL A 142 0.93 10.58 64.41
CA VAL A 142 2.12 9.73 64.66
C VAL A 142 1.98 8.49 65.58
N THR A 143 2.31 7.31 65.05
CA THR A 143 3.44 6.43 65.50
C THR A 143 3.19 4.95 65.16
N ASN A 144 4.20 4.37 64.50
CA ASN A 144 4.60 2.96 64.45
C ASN A 144 4.06 2.04 65.57
N GLU A 145 3.62 0.82 65.24
CA GLU A 145 4.25 -0.47 65.58
C GLU A 145 3.27 -1.66 65.36
N LYS A 146 3.88 -2.81 65.06
CA LYS A 146 3.35 -4.15 64.73
C LYS A 146 3.12 -4.96 66.05
N PRO A 147 2.78 -6.27 66.02
CA PRO A 147 1.51 -6.97 65.81
C PRO A 147 0.92 -7.65 67.09
N ALA A 148 -0.22 -8.35 66.89
CA ALA A 148 -0.60 -9.65 67.48
C ALA A 148 -1.43 -9.72 68.79
N HIS A 149 -2.15 -10.85 68.86
CA HIS A 149 -2.84 -11.53 69.98
C HIS A 149 -4.36 -11.31 70.13
N THR A 150 -5.17 -12.34 69.82
CA THR A 150 -5.90 -13.30 70.71
C THR A 150 -6.97 -12.57 71.55
N GLU A 151 -8.24 -12.97 71.61
CA GLU A 151 -8.85 -14.32 71.69
C GLU A 151 -10.19 -14.41 70.93
#